data_AF-A0A951GL71-F1
#
_entry.id   AF-A0A951GL71-F1
#
_cell.length_a   1.000
_cell.length_b   1.000
_cell.length_c   1.000
_cell.angle_alpha   90.00
_cell.angle_beta   90.00
_cell.angle_gamma   90.00
#
_symmetry.space_group_name_H-M   'P 1'
#
loop_
_entity.id
_entity.type
_entity.pdbx_description
1 polymer ?
#
loop_
_entity_poly.entity_id
_entity_poly.type
_entity_poly.pdbx_seq_one_letter_code
_entity_poly.pdbx_strand_id
1 'polypeptide(L)'
;MLDKHSGKVDYAVMSFGGFLRICESYHPLPWSLLRYDHAMGGYVVNLDRRQLEGAPSYTPAAAPNWSDRNYRGSIDAYYGIEHGGIPIPSV
;
A
#
# COMPACT_ATOMS: atom_id res chain seq x y z
N MET A 1 8.09 0.09 3.97
CA MET A 1 9.54 0.10 3.71
C MET A 1 10.05 1.52 3.75
N LEU A 2 11.26 1.72 4.28
CA LEU A 2 11.92 3.01 4.32
C LEU A 2 12.72 3.20 3.04
N ASP A 3 12.40 4.24 2.28
CA ASP A 3 13.22 4.69 1.18
C ASP A 3 14.57 5.19 1.72
N LYS A 4 15.66 4.54 1.30
CA LYS A 4 16.99 4.88 1.82
C LYS A 4 17.54 6.19 1.25
N HIS A 5 17.01 6.67 0.12
CA HIS A 5 17.47 7.91 -0.51
C HIS A 5 16.81 9.15 0.10
N SER A 6 15.51 9.08 0.38
CA SER A 6 14.70 10.17 0.93
C SER A 6 14.49 10.07 2.44
N GLY A 7 14.74 8.90 3.05
CA GLY A 7 14.51 8.65 4.46
C GLY A 7 13.03 8.58 4.86
N LYS A 8 12.11 8.43 3.90
CA LYS A 8 10.66 8.40 4.13
C LYS A 8 10.12 6.98 4.07
N VAL A 9 9.02 6.72 4.79
CA VAL A 9 8.31 5.45 4.67
C VAL A 9 7.47 5.49 3.41
N ASP A 10 7.72 4.58 2.46
CA ASP A 10 7.00 4.54 1.18
C ASP A 10 5.68 3.76 1.30
N TYR A 11 5.74 2.59 1.95
CA TYR A 11 4.60 1.67 2.05
C TYR A 11 4.47 1.06 3.46
N ALA A 12 3.25 0.90 3.93
CA ALA A 12 2.87 -0.04 4.98
C ALA A 12 2.44 -1.37 4.33
N VAL A 13 2.67 -2.51 5.01
CA VAL A 13 2.17 -3.81 4.54
C VAL A 13 1.06 -4.23 5.48
N MET A 14 -0.15 -4.36 4.95
CA MET A 14 -1.33 -4.80 5.69
C MET A 14 -1.61 -6.26 5.38
N SER A 15 -1.80 -7.06 6.41
CA SER A 15 -2.29 -8.42 6.27
C SER A 15 -3.82 -8.40 6.21
N PHE A 16 -4.39 -8.98 5.15
CA PHE A 16 -5.83 -9.07 4.95
C PHE A 16 -6.20 -10.46 4.42
N GLY A 17 -7.31 -11.01 4.91
CA GLY A 17 -7.79 -12.35 4.53
C GLY A 17 -7.34 -13.46 5.47
N GLY A 18 -8.30 -14.24 5.96
CA GLY A 18 -8.02 -15.41 6.79
C GLY A 18 -9.12 -15.72 7.80
N PHE A 19 -10.19 -16.38 7.36
CA PHE A 19 -10.79 -17.36 8.27
C PHE A 19 -9.71 -18.45 8.46
N LEU A 20 -9.18 -18.58 9.68
CA LEU A 20 -8.21 -19.60 10.08
C LEU A 20 -6.78 -19.51 9.53
N ARG A 21 -6.27 -18.32 9.14
CA ARG A 21 -4.82 -18.11 8.84
C ARG A 21 -4.29 -18.87 7.59
N ILE A 22 -5.18 -19.38 6.73
CA ILE A 22 -4.83 -20.23 5.56
C ILE A 22 -4.61 -19.44 4.26
N CYS A 23 -4.98 -18.17 4.17
CA CYS A 23 -4.72 -17.34 2.97
C CYS A 23 -4.35 -15.91 3.37
N GLU A 24 -3.28 -15.77 4.16
CA GLU A 24 -2.77 -14.45 4.53
C GLU A 24 -2.22 -13.76 3.27
N SER A 25 -2.95 -12.74 2.80
CA SER A 25 -2.51 -11.90 1.69
C SER A 25 -1.94 -10.61 2.25
N TYR A 26 -0.72 -10.27 1.81
CA TYR A 26 -0.06 -9.02 2.16
C TYR A 26 -0.34 -7.99 1.09
N HIS A 27 -0.99 -6.92 1.51
CA HIS A 27 -1.37 -5.78 0.70
C HIS A 27 -0.42 -4.61 1.02
N PRO A 28 0.48 -4.25 0.10
CA PRO A 28 1.24 -3.01 0.20
C PRO A 28 0.31 -1.82 0.03
N LEU A 29 0.34 -0.91 1.00
CA LEU A 29 -0.41 0.34 1.02
C LEU A 29 0.57 1.51 1.05
N PRO A 30 0.48 2.46 0.12
CA PRO A 30 1.28 3.68 0.17
C PRO A 30 1.07 4.42 1.50
N TRP A 31 2.16 4.83 2.14
CA TRP A 31 2.13 5.49 3.45
C TRP A 31 1.29 6.77 3.45
N SER A 32 1.23 7.47 2.30
CA SER A 32 0.41 8.67 2.09
C SER A 32 -1.10 8.43 2.21
N LEU A 33 -1.58 7.20 2.05
CA LEU A 33 -3.00 6.86 2.22
C LEU A 33 -3.39 6.63 3.67
N LEU A 34 -2.41 6.35 4.54
CA LEU A 34 -2.65 6.07 5.95
C LEU A 34 -2.79 7.38 6.71
N ARG A 35 -3.92 7.54 7.41
CA ARG A 35 -4.11 8.61 8.39
C ARG A 35 -4.26 8.02 9.78
N TYR A 36 -3.52 8.55 10.74
CA TYR A 36 -3.69 8.13 12.12
C TYR A 36 -4.96 8.75 12.70
N ASP A 37 -5.88 7.92 13.18
CA ASP A 37 -7.09 8.33 13.89
C ASP A 37 -6.90 8.05 15.39
N HIS A 38 -6.85 9.13 16.18
CA HIS A 38 -6.66 9.05 17.64
C HIS A 38 -7.85 8.43 18.37
N ALA A 39 -9.08 8.58 17.85
CA ALA A 39 -10.27 8.01 18.46
C ALA A 39 -10.32 6.49 18.26
N MET A 40 -9.82 6.01 17.11
CA MET A 40 -9.71 4.58 16.81
C MET A 40 -8.40 3.95 17.31
N GLY A 41 -7.42 4.77 17.70
CA GLY A 41 -6.10 4.31 18.14
C GLY A 41 -5.30 3.59 17.05
N GLY A 42 -5.52 3.94 15.78
CA GLY A 42 -4.96 3.21 14.65
C GLY A 42 -4.95 4.00 13.35
N TYR A 43 -4.29 3.44 12.34
CA TYR A 43 -4.28 4.02 10.99
C TYR A 43 -5.55 3.62 10.22
N VAL A 44 -6.23 4.61 9.69
CA VAL A 44 -7.39 4.44 8.80
C VAL A 44 -7.00 4.75 7.37
N VAL A 45 -7.62 4.03 6.44
CA VAL A 45 -7.47 4.24 4.99
C VAL A 45 -8.85 4.47 4.40
N ASN A 46 -8.95 5.37 3.42
CA ASN A 46 -10.20 5.63 2.70
C ASN A 46 -10.26 4.74 1.45
N LEU A 47 -10.31 3.42 1.65
CA LEU A 47 -10.37 2.42 0.58
C LEU A 47 -11.58 1.51 0.77
N ASP A 48 -12.31 1.26 -0.30
CA ASP A 48 -13.40 0.28 -0.28
C ASP A 48 -12.83 -1.14 -0.21
N ARG A 49 -13.60 -2.06 0.40
CA ARG A 49 -13.22 -3.48 0.48
C ARG A 49 -12.86 -4.08 -0.89
N ARG A 50 -13.62 -3.73 -1.94
CA ARG A 50 -13.36 -4.20 -3.31
C ARG A 50 -12.02 -3.70 -3.86
N GLN A 51 -11.62 -2.48 -3.49
CA GLN A 51 -10.31 -1.94 -3.87
C GLN A 51 -9.18 -2.67 -3.14
N LEU A 52 -9.40 -3.08 -1.89
CA LEU A 52 -8.42 -3.89 -1.16
C LEU A 52 -8.31 -5.31 -1.72
N GLU A 53 -9.44 -5.95 -2.04
CA GLU A 53 -9.47 -7.29 -2.63
C GLU A 53 -8.85 -7.34 -4.04
N GLY A 54 -9.02 -6.28 -4.83
CA GLY A 54 -8.42 -6.14 -6.16
C GLY A 54 -6.98 -5.59 -6.16
N ALA A 55 -6.45 -5.21 -5.00
CA ALA A 55 -5.13 -4.61 -4.91
C ALA A 55 -4.01 -5.63 -5.20
N PRO A 56 -2.86 -5.15 -5.70
CA PRO A 56 -1.64 -5.94 -5.71
C PRO A 56 -1.42 -6.57 -4.33
N SER A 57 -1.19 -7.88 -4.30
CA SER A 57 -0.95 -8.60 -3.07
C SER A 57 0.05 -9.73 -3.32
N TYR A 58 0.66 -10.19 -2.23
CA TYR A 58 1.59 -11.31 -2.27
C TYR A 58 1.46 -12.15 -0.99
N THR A 59 1.89 -13.39 -1.04
CA THR A 59 1.92 -14.26 0.15
C THR A 59 3.27 -14.16 0.84
N PRO A 60 3.37 -14.45 2.16
CA PRO A 60 4.65 -14.47 2.86
C PRO A 60 5.71 -15.37 2.18
N ALA A 61 5.26 -16.45 1.55
CA ALA A 61 6.12 -17.41 0.83
C ALA A 61 6.62 -16.91 -0.53
N ALA A 62 5.98 -15.88 -1.11
CA ALA A 62 6.29 -15.32 -2.41
C ALA A 62 6.52 -13.80 -2.32
N ALA A 63 7.33 -13.39 -1.33
CA ALA A 63 7.65 -11.98 -1.14
C ALA A 63 8.33 -11.39 -2.40
N PRO A 64 7.83 -10.27 -2.94
CA PRO A 64 8.36 -9.66 -4.14
C PRO A 64 9.69 -8.95 -3.87
N ASN A 65 10.45 -8.72 -4.94
CA ASN A 65 11.64 -7.87 -4.85
C ASN A 65 11.23 -6.41 -4.71
N TRP A 66 11.24 -5.91 -3.49
CA TRP A 66 10.91 -4.52 -3.20
C TRP A 66 11.92 -3.49 -3.73
N SER A 67 13.10 -3.91 -4.20
CA SER A 67 14.04 -3.03 -4.91
C SER A 67 13.69 -2.92 -6.40
N ASP A 68 12.77 -3.75 -6.91
CA ASP A 68 12.29 -3.66 -8.28
C ASP A 68 11.37 -2.44 -8.43
N ARG A 69 11.80 -1.51 -9.29
CA ARG A 69 11.03 -0.30 -9.61
C ARG A 69 9.73 -0.60 -10.32
N ASN A 70 9.65 -1.68 -11.10
CA ASN A 70 8.43 -2.04 -11.80
C ASN A 70 7.34 -2.50 -10.82
N TYR A 71 7.73 -3.28 -9.81
CA TYR A 71 6.82 -3.72 -8.75
C TYR A 71 6.32 -2.54 -7.91
N ARG A 72 7.22 -1.62 -7.53
CA ARG A 72 6.82 -0.39 -6.81
C ARG A 72 5.90 0.49 -7.66
N GLY A 73 6.25 0.70 -8.92
CA GLY A 73 5.46 1.49 -9.86
C GLY A 73 4.07 0.90 -10.15
N SER A 74 3.90 -0.42 -10.12
CA SER A 74 2.57 -1.03 -10.31
C SER A 74 1.65 -0.83 -9.10
N ILE A 75 2.21 -0.83 -7.89
CA ILE A 75 1.48 -0.47 -6.66
C ILE A 75 1.07 1.00 -6.72
N ASP A 76 2.00 1.89 -7.05
CA ASP A 76 1.72 3.33 -7.14
C ASP A 76 0.64 3.62 -8.19
N ALA A 77 0.74 2.99 -9.35
CA ALA A 77 -0.26 3.11 -10.41
C ALA A 77 -1.65 2.61 -9.99
N TYR A 78 -1.71 1.51 -9.22
CA TYR A 78 -2.98 0.99 -8.71
C TYR A 78 -3.67 1.97 -7.76
N TYR A 79 -2.91 2.60 -6.87
CA TYR A 79 -3.43 3.54 -5.87
C TYR A 79 -3.45 5.00 -6.34
N GLY A 80 -3.03 5.29 -7.57
CA GLY A 80 -2.93 6.65 -8.10
C GLY A 80 -1.95 7.53 -7.32
N ILE A 81 -0.88 6.96 -6.78
CA ILE A 81 0.12 7.70 -6.01
C ILE A 81 1.09 8.36 -6.97
N GLU A 82 1.04 9.69 -7.02
CA GLU A 82 2.08 10.49 -7.64
C GLU A 82 3.10 10.89 -6.57
N HIS A 83 4.32 10.36 -6.68
CA HIS A 83 5.44 10.80 -5.87
C HIS A 83 5.90 12.20 -6.32
N GLY A 84 5.14 13.24 -5.99
CA GLY A 84 5.52 14.65 -6.17
C GLY A 84 5.66 15.09 -7.62
N GLY A 85 4.53 15.26 -8.30
CA GLY A 85 4.39 16.07 -9.51
C GLY A 85 3.21 17.02 -9.34
N ILE A 86 3.29 18.22 -9.89
CA ILE A 86 2.28 19.29 -9.83
C ILE A 86 0.86 18.73 -10.14
N PRO A 87 -0.18 19.09 -9.38
CA PRO A 87 -1.54 18.62 -9.68
C PRO A 87 -1.97 19.11 -11.07
N ILE A 88 -2.30 18.18 -11.96
CA ILE A 88 -3.02 18.49 -13.20
C ILE A 88 -4.49 18.74 -12.81
N PRO A 89 -5.04 19.95 -13.01
CA PRO A 89 -6.46 20.16 -12.77
C PRO A 89 -7.25 19.29 -13.77
N SER A 90 -8.12 18.43 -13.24
CA SER A 90 -9.10 17.70 -14.03
C SER A 90 -9.98 18.71 -14.76
N VAL A 91 -9.96 18.65 -16.10
CA VAL A 91 -10.90 19.35 -16.99
C VAL A 91 -12.20 18.56 -17.07
#